data_AF-A0A2V9S8C3-F1
#
_entry.id   AF-A0A2V9S8C3-F1
#
_cell.length_a   1.000
_cell.length_b   1.000
_cell.length_c   1.000
_cell.angle_alpha   90.00
_cell.angle_beta   90.00
_cell.angle_gamma   90.00
#
_symmetry.space_group_name_H-M   'P 1'
#
loop_
_entity.id
_entity.type
_entity.pdbx_description
1 polymer ?
#
loop_
_entity_poly.entity_id
_entity_poly.type
_entity_poly.pdbx_seq_one_letter_code
_entity_poly.pdbx_strand_id
1 'polypeptide(L)'
;MCTSVHGKIVLALDLELCLRNGKRKAHDEQPSDETKAEFYLCIEGFLLHMRNLLGFFTNQGTWVSDLIINRPDRWAIEDVDLAKCQGLINSAEAVNKKYGEHGKDCYKNISQHIQHCTTFRGPGARWWNIEGMFADLDPILQEFEHRFGGILAESRDVEKPGPKAKEDFSLVGTDSPTDPKRLF
;
A
#
# COMPACT_ATOMS: atom_id res chain seq x y z
N MET A 1 -2.72 -0.02 12.47
CA MET A 1 -1.85 -1.20 12.67
C MET A 1 -0.75 -1.19 11.62
N CYS A 2 0.48 -1.48 12.05
CA CYS A 2 1.79 -1.26 11.42
C CYS A 2 1.85 -1.49 9.89
N THR A 3 1.84 -0.39 9.13
CA THR A 3 1.85 -0.35 7.65
C THR A 3 3.24 -0.46 7.04
N SER A 4 4.31 -0.24 7.81
CA SER A 4 5.66 -0.18 7.25
C SER A 4 6.25 -1.56 7.00
N VAL A 5 6.31 -2.44 8.00
CA VAL A 5 6.89 -3.79 7.85
C VAL A 5 6.04 -4.64 6.91
N HIS A 6 4.71 -4.61 7.05
CA HIS A 6 3.80 -5.25 6.10
C HIS A 6 3.91 -4.63 4.70
N GLY A 7 3.99 -3.30 4.59
CA GLY A 7 4.12 -2.62 3.29
C GLY A 7 5.40 -2.98 2.55
N LYS A 8 6.53 -3.11 3.25
CA LYS A 8 7.79 -3.59 2.67
C LYS A 8 7.73 -5.03 2.23
N ILE A 9 7.24 -5.93 3.09
CA ILE A 9 7.13 -7.36 2.76
C ILE A 9 6.23 -7.54 1.54
N VAL A 10 5.09 -6.84 1.51
CA VAL A 10 4.16 -6.93 0.39
C VAL A 10 4.77 -6.29 -0.87
N LEU A 11 5.44 -5.13 -0.79
CA LEU A 11 6.15 -4.56 -1.94
C LEU A 11 7.25 -5.48 -2.49
N ALA A 12 8.04 -6.10 -1.62
CA ALA A 12 9.12 -6.99 -2.02
C ALA A 12 8.59 -8.27 -2.66
N LEU A 13 7.49 -8.82 -2.12
CA LEU A 13 6.78 -9.96 -2.72
C LEU A 13 6.16 -9.58 -4.07
N ASP A 14 5.53 -8.42 -4.17
CA ASP A 14 4.95 -7.91 -5.42
C ASP A 14 6.04 -7.68 -6.47
N LEU A 15 7.18 -7.10 -6.08
CA LEU A 15 8.35 -6.96 -6.95
C LEU A 15 8.85 -8.32 -7.41
N GLU A 16 9.09 -9.25 -6.49
CA GLU A 16 9.59 -10.58 -6.83
C GLU A 16 8.64 -11.33 -7.77
N LEU A 17 7.33 -11.21 -7.55
CA LEU A 17 6.30 -11.78 -8.40
C LEU A 17 6.27 -11.10 -9.78
N CYS A 18 6.35 -9.77 -9.84
CA CYS A 18 6.49 -9.00 -11.09
C CYS A 18 7.70 -9.45 -11.91
N LEU A 19 8.86 -9.61 -11.26
CA LEU A 19 10.11 -10.00 -11.91
C LEU A 19 10.08 -11.45 -12.39
N ARG A 20 9.53 -12.36 -11.59
CA ARG A 20 9.35 -13.77 -11.97
C ARG A 20 8.40 -13.90 -13.16
N ASN A 21 7.29 -13.18 -13.16
CA ASN A 21 6.30 -13.23 -14.25
C ASN A 21 6.78 -12.50 -15.51
N GLY A 22 7.55 -11.41 -15.36
CA GLY A 22 8.22 -10.74 -16.48
C GLY A 22 9.21 -11.66 -17.20
N LYS A 23 9.98 -12.47 -16.45
CA LYS A 23 10.90 -13.47 -17.02
C LYS A 23 10.16 -14.60 -17.75
N ARG A 24 9.03 -15.08 -17.22
CA ARG A 24 8.17 -16.07 -17.91
C ARG A 24 7.63 -15.52 -19.24
N LYS A 25 7.12 -14.28 -19.22
CA LYS A 25 6.64 -13.58 -20.41
C LYS A 25 7.72 -13.41 -21.48
N ALA A 26 8.98 -13.25 -21.09
CA ALA A 26 10.11 -13.10 -22.02
C ALA A 26 10.58 -14.44 -22.62
N HIS A 27 10.30 -15.56 -21.96
CA HIS A 27 10.69 -16.90 -22.41
C HIS A 27 9.66 -17.52 -23.38
N ASP A 28 8.39 -17.16 -23.24
CA ASP A 28 7.33 -17.62 -24.14
C ASP A 28 7.21 -16.70 -25.36
N GLU A 29 7.37 -17.23 -26.57
CA GLU A 29 7.13 -16.47 -27.82
C GLU A 29 5.70 -15.92 -27.91
N GLN A 30 4.73 -16.59 -27.28
CA GLN A 30 3.37 -16.10 -27.02
C GLN A 30 2.87 -16.55 -25.65
N PRO A 31 2.93 -15.69 -24.62
CA PRO A 31 2.39 -16.01 -23.30
C PRO A 31 0.87 -16.16 -23.36
N SER A 32 0.33 -17.09 -22.58
CA SER A 32 -1.12 -17.28 -22.45
C SER A 32 -1.79 -16.01 -21.91
N ASP A 33 -3.10 -15.86 -22.14
CA ASP A 33 -3.85 -14.72 -21.63
C ASP A 33 -3.89 -14.70 -20.09
N GLU A 34 -3.85 -15.88 -19.47
CA GLU A 34 -3.73 -16.03 -18.01
C GLU A 34 -2.37 -15.50 -17.51
N THR A 35 -1.25 -15.88 -18.15
CA THR A 35 0.08 -15.36 -17.78
C THR A 35 0.17 -13.84 -17.98
N LYS A 36 -0.47 -13.30 -19.02
CA LYS A 36 -0.56 -11.84 -19.21
C LYS A 36 -1.39 -11.18 -18.11
N ALA A 37 -2.54 -11.77 -17.76
CA ALA A 37 -3.41 -11.24 -16.71
C ALA A 37 -2.71 -11.24 -15.34
N GLU A 38 -2.05 -12.34 -14.98
CA GLU A 38 -1.23 -12.42 -13.76
C GLU A 38 -0.15 -11.35 -13.73
N PHE A 39 0.58 -11.17 -14.84
CA PHE A 39 1.62 -10.13 -14.94
C PHE A 39 1.06 -8.72 -14.72
N TYR A 40 -0.08 -8.39 -15.32
CA TYR A 40 -0.71 -7.08 -15.13
C TYR A 40 -1.25 -6.89 -13.71
N LEU A 41 -1.83 -7.93 -13.11
CA LEU A 41 -2.26 -7.90 -11.71
C LEU A 41 -1.07 -7.67 -10.76
N CYS A 42 0.09 -8.27 -11.04
CA CYS A 42 1.30 -8.03 -10.26
C CYS A 42 1.74 -6.57 -10.35
N ILE A 43 1.74 -5.99 -11.55
CA ILE A 43 2.08 -4.58 -11.76
C ILE A 43 1.09 -3.69 -11.01
N GLU A 44 -0.21 -3.91 -11.16
CA GLU A 44 -1.23 -3.11 -10.48
C GLU A 44 -1.07 -3.18 -8.95
N GLY A 45 -0.78 -4.37 -8.39
CA GLY A 45 -0.46 -4.56 -6.97
C GLY A 45 0.75 -3.73 -6.54
N PHE A 46 1.88 -3.87 -7.23
CA PHE A 46 3.09 -3.09 -6.94
C PHE A 46 2.82 -1.58 -6.96
N LEU A 47 2.14 -1.10 -8.00
CA LEU A 47 1.84 0.31 -8.17
C LEU A 47 0.92 0.83 -7.06
N LEU A 48 -0.09 0.05 -6.67
CA LEU A 48 -0.96 0.40 -5.56
C LEU A 48 -0.16 0.62 -4.28
N HIS A 49 0.76 -0.29 -3.95
CA HIS A 49 1.63 -0.16 -2.78
C HIS A 49 2.59 1.03 -2.88
N MET A 50 3.23 1.24 -4.04
CA MET A 50 4.08 2.41 -4.28
C MET A 50 3.29 3.72 -4.07
N ARG A 51 2.07 3.80 -4.61
CA ARG A 51 1.19 4.96 -4.45
C ARG A 51 0.78 5.17 -3.00
N ASN A 52 0.54 4.10 -2.24
CA ASN A 52 0.25 4.21 -0.81
C ASN A 52 1.44 4.80 -0.04
N LEU A 53 2.65 4.30 -0.29
CA LEU A 53 3.86 4.72 0.42
C LEU A 53 4.30 6.12 0.03
N LEU A 54 4.28 6.47 -1.26
CA LEU A 54 4.50 7.85 -1.68
C LEU A 54 3.46 8.78 -1.06
N GLY A 55 2.19 8.37 -0.99
CA GLY A 55 1.13 9.13 -0.31
C GLY A 55 1.43 9.39 1.16
N PHE A 56 1.90 8.36 1.87
CA PHE A 56 2.30 8.45 3.27
C PHE A 56 3.50 9.40 3.47
N PHE A 57 4.61 9.16 2.77
CA PHE A 57 5.85 9.91 2.97
C PHE A 57 5.82 11.34 2.41
N THR A 58 5.00 11.62 1.40
CA THR A 58 4.90 12.96 0.77
C THR A 58 3.65 13.74 1.18
N ASN A 59 2.93 13.26 2.19
CA ASN A 59 1.75 13.93 2.76
C ASN A 59 0.63 14.21 1.73
N GLN A 60 0.45 13.34 0.73
CA GLN A 60 -0.56 13.51 -0.33
C GLN A 60 -1.92 12.89 0.03
N GLY A 61 -2.04 12.23 1.19
CA GLY A 61 -3.32 11.73 1.69
C GLY A 61 -4.31 12.87 1.98
N THR A 62 -5.53 12.76 1.47
CA THR A 62 -6.57 13.80 1.57
C THR A 62 -7.73 13.39 2.45
N TRP A 63 -7.94 12.09 2.66
CA TRP A 63 -9.03 11.57 3.47
C TRP A 63 -8.67 11.52 4.95
N VAL A 64 -9.67 11.62 5.82
CA VAL A 64 -9.47 11.54 7.27
C VAL A 64 -8.92 10.18 7.71
N SER A 65 -9.11 9.13 6.93
CA SER A 65 -8.55 7.79 7.17
C SER A 65 -7.14 7.60 6.63
N ASP A 66 -6.62 8.53 5.83
CA ASP A 66 -5.30 8.40 5.23
C ASP A 66 -4.23 8.58 6.31
N LEU A 67 -3.28 7.64 6.34
CA LEU A 67 -2.06 7.77 7.11
C LEU A 67 -1.06 8.61 6.32
N ILE A 68 -0.51 9.64 6.96
CA ILE A 68 0.54 10.49 6.41
C ILE A 68 1.62 10.69 7.46
N ILE A 69 2.87 10.85 7.03
CA ILE A 69 4.02 10.88 7.94
C ILE A 69 3.97 12.08 8.91
N ASN A 70 3.37 13.21 8.51
CA ASN A 70 3.21 14.39 9.37
C ASN A 70 2.03 14.28 10.38
N ARG A 71 1.40 13.11 10.53
CA ARG A 71 0.39 12.82 11.55
C ARG A 71 0.77 11.59 12.38
N PRO A 72 1.86 11.67 13.16
CA PRO A 72 2.36 10.54 13.95
C PRO A 72 1.35 10.02 14.97
N ASP A 73 0.45 10.86 15.47
CA ASP A 73 -0.69 10.47 16.32
C ASP A 73 -1.57 9.35 15.74
N ARG A 74 -1.52 9.14 14.42
CA ARG A 74 -2.34 8.14 13.72
C ARG A 74 -1.61 6.84 13.40
N TRP A 75 -0.29 6.83 13.50
CA TRP A 75 0.52 5.67 13.08
C TRP A 75 1.60 5.26 14.07
N ALA A 76 2.03 6.14 14.97
CA ALA A 76 2.97 5.85 16.05
C ALA A 76 2.23 5.68 17.38
N ILE A 77 2.79 4.85 18.25
CA ILE A 77 2.29 4.66 19.63
C ILE A 77 2.88 5.72 20.56
N GLU A 78 4.08 6.20 20.26
CA GLU A 78 4.81 7.21 21.01
C GLU A 78 4.87 8.55 20.26
N ASP A 79 5.15 9.63 20.99
CA ASP A 79 5.37 10.95 20.41
C ASP A 79 6.60 10.94 19.48
N VAL A 80 6.37 11.32 18.22
CA VAL A 80 7.41 11.44 17.20
C VAL A 80 7.74 12.90 16.96
N ASP A 81 9.03 13.24 17.10
CA ASP A 81 9.56 14.51 16.64
C ASP A 81 9.54 14.57 15.11
N LEU A 82 8.69 15.44 14.54
CA LEU A 82 8.53 15.62 13.10
C LEU A 82 9.83 16.04 12.41
N ALA A 83 10.78 16.68 13.11
CA ALA A 83 12.09 17.00 12.54
C ALA A 83 12.84 15.72 12.10
N LYS A 84 12.61 14.60 12.79
CA LYS A 84 13.17 13.29 12.43
C LYS A 84 12.55 12.71 11.15
N CYS A 85 11.39 13.20 10.72
CA CYS A 85 10.73 12.76 9.48
C CYS A 85 11.20 13.52 8.25
N GLN A 86 11.77 14.73 8.40
CA GLN A 86 12.06 15.61 7.25
C GLN A 86 12.99 14.97 6.20
N GLY A 87 14.01 14.23 6.64
CA GLY A 87 14.92 13.53 5.74
C GLY A 87 14.20 12.45 4.89
N LEU A 88 13.24 11.74 5.49
CA LEU A 88 12.44 10.74 4.80
C LEU A 88 11.48 11.37 3.79
N ILE A 89 10.85 12.49 4.17
CA ILE A 89 9.96 13.27 3.30
C ILE A 89 10.72 13.74 2.06
N ASN A 90 11.87 14.39 2.25
CA ASN A 90 12.69 14.93 1.16
C ASN A 90 13.13 13.82 0.19
N SER A 91 13.58 12.68 0.71
CA SER A 91 13.96 11.53 -0.11
C SER A 91 12.78 10.98 -0.89
N ALA A 92 11.61 10.84 -0.26
CA ALA A 92 10.41 10.35 -0.93
C ALA A 92 9.89 11.33 -1.98
N GLU A 93 9.97 12.64 -1.75
CA GLU A 93 9.64 13.66 -2.74
C GLU A 93 10.55 13.60 -3.96
N ALA A 94 11.85 13.33 -3.76
CA ALA A 94 12.79 13.12 -4.86
C ALA A 94 12.40 11.92 -5.72
N VAL A 95 12.04 10.79 -5.10
CA VAL A 95 11.52 9.59 -5.80
C VAL A 95 10.20 9.91 -6.52
N ASN A 96 9.26 10.57 -5.83
CA ASN A 96 7.96 10.94 -6.36
C ASN A 96 8.09 11.83 -7.61
N LYS A 97 9.07 12.74 -7.63
CA LYS A 97 9.37 13.59 -8.78
C LYS A 97 10.08 12.82 -9.90
N LYS A 98 11.07 11.97 -9.57
CA LYS A 98 11.88 11.22 -10.54
C LYS A 98 11.03 10.34 -11.47
N TYR A 99 10.02 9.67 -10.92
CA TYR A 99 9.12 8.77 -11.67
C TYR A 99 7.80 9.43 -12.10
N GLY A 100 7.71 10.75 -11.95
CA GLY A 100 6.61 11.56 -12.45
C GLY A 100 6.76 11.86 -13.94
N GLU A 101 5.64 12.00 -14.65
CA GLU A 101 5.58 12.31 -16.08
C GLU A 101 4.49 13.35 -16.37
N HIS A 102 4.64 14.05 -17.50
CA HIS A 102 3.66 15.01 -18.02
C HIS A 102 3.28 16.11 -17.00
N GLY A 103 4.27 16.59 -16.23
CA GLY A 103 4.07 17.62 -15.21
C GLY A 103 3.34 17.13 -13.95
N LYS A 104 3.11 15.82 -13.81
CA LYS A 104 2.59 15.20 -12.59
C LYS A 104 3.69 14.44 -11.87
N ASP A 105 3.55 14.33 -10.56
CA ASP A 105 4.35 13.42 -9.75
C ASP A 105 3.90 11.97 -9.93
N CYS A 106 4.75 11.03 -9.50
CA CYS A 106 4.53 9.61 -9.63
C CYS A 106 3.25 9.16 -8.92
N TYR A 107 2.98 9.67 -7.71
CA TYR A 107 1.75 9.40 -6.96
C TYR A 107 0.49 9.70 -7.79
N LYS A 108 0.42 10.86 -8.45
CA LYS A 108 -0.71 11.25 -9.31
C LYS A 108 -0.77 10.40 -10.58
N ASN A 109 0.37 10.08 -11.19
CA ASN A 109 0.40 9.21 -12.37
C ASN A 109 -0.14 7.81 -12.04
N ILE A 110 0.28 7.21 -10.91
CA ILE A 110 -0.21 5.91 -10.46
C ILE A 110 -1.70 5.98 -10.12
N SER A 111 -2.10 6.97 -9.33
CA SER A 111 -3.50 7.13 -8.92
C SER A 111 -4.44 7.20 -10.13
N GLN A 112 -4.02 7.92 -11.18
CA GLN A 112 -4.78 8.00 -12.42
C GLN A 112 -4.75 6.68 -13.21
N HIS A 113 -3.62 5.97 -13.23
CA HIS A 113 -3.49 4.69 -13.93
C HIS A 113 -4.40 3.60 -13.36
N ILE A 114 -4.50 3.52 -12.02
CA ILE A 114 -5.31 2.52 -11.32
C ILE A 114 -6.82 2.84 -11.39
N GLN A 115 -7.22 4.06 -11.75
CA GLN A 115 -8.63 4.41 -11.92
C GLN A 115 -9.23 3.75 -13.17
N HIS A 116 -9.85 2.57 -12.99
CA HIS A 116 -10.44 1.77 -14.07
C HIS A 116 -11.66 2.39 -14.77
N CYS A 117 -12.31 3.39 -14.16
CA CYS A 117 -13.49 4.06 -14.71
C CYS A 117 -13.17 5.44 -15.29
N THR A 118 -12.08 5.57 -16.05
CA THR A 118 -11.72 6.83 -16.72
C THR A 118 -11.42 6.60 -18.20
N THR A 119 -11.75 7.57 -19.05
CA THR A 119 -11.35 7.59 -20.47
C THR A 119 -9.85 7.87 -20.62
N PHE A 120 -9.19 8.25 -19.53
CA PHE A 120 -7.76 8.50 -19.44
C PHE A 120 -7.03 7.21 -19.03
N ARG A 121 -6.88 6.27 -19.95
CA ARG A 121 -5.70 5.40 -19.90
C ARG A 121 -4.58 6.25 -20.48
N GLY A 122 -3.63 6.67 -19.65
CA GLY A 122 -2.50 7.50 -20.08
C GLY A 122 -1.87 6.97 -21.39
N PRO A 123 -1.29 7.84 -22.23
CA PRO A 123 -0.85 7.45 -23.56
C PRO A 123 0.17 6.31 -23.48
N GLY A 124 -0.15 5.18 -24.10
CA GLY A 124 0.72 4.02 -24.23
C GLY A 124 0.66 3.06 -23.03
N ALA A 125 0.88 1.78 -23.32
CA ALA A 125 1.19 0.80 -22.27
C ALA A 125 2.40 1.32 -21.49
N ARG A 126 2.15 1.90 -20.31
CA ARG A 126 3.19 2.48 -19.47
C ARG A 126 4.13 1.34 -19.06
N TRP A 127 5.37 1.39 -19.53
CA TRP A 127 6.42 0.53 -19.02
C TRP A 127 6.93 1.15 -17.73
N TRP A 128 6.36 0.72 -16.62
CA TRP A 128 6.80 1.11 -15.29
C TRP A 128 8.20 0.55 -15.03
N ASN A 129 9.15 1.40 -14.60
CA ASN A 129 10.46 0.93 -14.15
C ASN A 129 10.35 0.36 -12.73
N ILE A 130 9.72 -0.81 -12.61
CA ILE A 130 9.40 -1.47 -11.34
C ILE A 130 10.67 -1.67 -10.48
N GLU A 131 11.74 -2.20 -11.07
CA GLU A 131 13.01 -2.43 -10.39
C GLU A 131 13.61 -1.13 -9.84
N GLY A 132 13.71 -0.10 -10.68
CA GLY A 132 14.27 1.19 -10.24
C GLY A 132 13.40 1.86 -9.18
N MET A 133 12.08 1.83 -9.34
CA MET A 133 11.13 2.40 -8.38
C MET A 133 11.28 1.76 -7.00
N PHE A 134 11.42 0.44 -6.94
CA PHE A 134 11.67 -0.26 -5.68
C PHE A 134 13.05 0.08 -5.11
N ALA A 135 14.11 -0.01 -5.93
CA ALA A 135 15.48 0.24 -5.50
C ALA A 135 15.67 1.64 -4.90
N ASP A 136 14.95 2.64 -5.41
CA ASP A 136 14.99 4.00 -4.90
C ASP A 136 14.13 4.19 -3.63
N LEU A 137 13.03 3.45 -3.48
CA LEU A 137 12.15 3.55 -2.31
C LEU A 137 12.65 2.73 -1.12
N ASP A 138 13.28 1.59 -1.36
CA ASP A 138 13.71 0.65 -0.33
C ASP A 138 14.63 1.28 0.74
N PRO A 139 15.63 2.13 0.42
CA PRO A 139 16.43 2.82 1.44
C PRO A 139 15.60 3.73 2.35
N ILE A 140 14.55 4.36 1.84
CA ILE A 140 13.63 5.21 2.62
C ILE A 140 12.84 4.35 3.60
N LEU A 141 12.37 3.20 3.11
CA LEU A 141 11.66 2.22 3.91
C LEU A 141 12.58 1.68 5.01
N GLN A 142 13.81 1.26 4.69
CA GLN A 142 14.82 0.80 5.65
C GLN A 142 15.08 1.83 6.74
N GLU A 143 15.27 3.09 6.36
CA GLU A 143 15.51 4.16 7.32
C GLU A 143 14.30 4.43 8.22
N PHE A 144 13.08 4.41 7.67
CA PHE A 144 11.86 4.56 8.47
C PHE A 144 11.70 3.42 9.48
N GLU A 145 11.95 2.18 9.08
CA GLU A 145 11.92 1.03 10.01
C GLU A 145 13.04 1.10 11.05
N HIS A 146 14.24 1.53 10.67
CA HIS A 146 15.33 1.71 11.63
C HIS A 146 14.98 2.75 12.70
N ARG A 147 14.37 3.88 12.30
CA ARG A 147 14.00 4.97 13.20
C ARG A 147 12.77 4.64 14.07
N PHE A 148 11.79 3.96 13.50
CA PHE A 148 10.45 3.85 14.09
C PHE A 148 9.94 2.42 14.27
N GLY A 149 10.72 1.39 13.91
CA GLY A 149 10.30 -0.01 13.98
C GLY A 149 9.91 -0.46 15.39
N GLY A 150 10.59 0.04 16.43
CA GLY A 150 10.27 -0.25 17.82
C GLY A 150 8.94 0.33 18.28
N ILE A 151 8.65 1.60 17.93
CA ILE A 151 7.43 2.31 18.34
C ILE A 151 6.19 1.92 17.52
N LEU A 152 6.37 1.06 16.52
CA LEU A 152 5.30 0.46 15.72
C LEU A 152 4.92 -0.96 16.21
N ALA A 153 5.74 -1.57 17.07
CA ALA A 153 5.74 -3.02 17.33
C ALA A 153 5.12 -3.45 18.68
N GLU A 154 4.54 -2.54 19.46
CA GLU A 154 3.79 -2.95 20.67
C GLU A 154 2.35 -3.38 20.32
N SER A 155 2.25 -4.55 19.70
CA SER A 155 1.03 -5.37 19.79
C SER A 155 1.34 -6.88 19.82
N ARG A 156 2.58 -7.29 20.13
CA ARG A 156 2.96 -8.71 20.13
C ARG A 156 2.75 -9.44 21.45
N ASP A 157 2.58 -8.77 22.59
CA ASP A 157 2.54 -9.46 23.89
C ASP A 157 1.63 -8.82 24.96
N VAL A 158 0.30 -8.79 24.78
CA VAL A 158 -0.64 -8.88 25.93
C VAL A 158 -1.98 -9.49 25.50
N GLU A 159 -2.06 -10.82 25.40
CA GLU A 159 -3.32 -11.52 25.69
C GLU A 159 -3.00 -12.78 26.49
N LYS A 160 -2.75 -12.61 27.80
CA LYS A 160 -2.97 -13.69 28.76
C LYS A 160 -4.48 -13.78 28.97
N PRO A 161 -5.14 -14.93 28.73
CA PRO A 161 -6.56 -15.04 28.99
C PRO A 161 -6.80 -15.05 30.51
N GLY A 162 -7.27 -13.91 31.03
CA GLY A 162 -7.91 -13.80 32.34
C GLY A 162 -9.32 -14.42 32.31
N PRO A 163 -9.86 -14.84 33.45
CA PRO A 163 -10.93 -15.83 33.51
C PRO A 163 -12.24 -15.32 32.91
N LYS A 164 -12.84 -16.16 32.06
CA LYS A 164 -14.13 -15.93 31.39
C LYS A 164 -15.21 -15.54 32.40
N ALA A 165 -15.70 -14.31 32.33
CA ALA A 165 -17.01 -13.98 32.89
C ALA A 165 -18.07 -14.76 32.10
N LYS A 166 -18.88 -15.53 32.81
CA LYS A 166 -20.05 -16.21 32.24
C LYS A 166 -21.09 -15.14 31.91
N GLU A 167 -21.26 -14.83 30.62
CA GLU A 167 -22.45 -14.13 30.18
C GLU A 167 -23.55 -15.17 29.91
N ASP A 168 -24.59 -15.07 30.73
CA ASP A 168 -25.81 -15.85 30.68
C ASP A 168 -26.65 -15.37 29.50
N PHE A 169 -26.63 -16.11 28.39
CA PHE A 169 -27.44 -15.79 27.22
C PHE A 169 -28.79 -16.51 27.35
N SER A 170 -29.77 -15.84 27.95
CA SER A 170 -31.16 -16.30 27.89
C SER A 170 -31.69 -16.10 26.48
N LEU A 171 -31.94 -17.22 25.79
CA LEU A 171 -32.70 -17.33 24.53
C LEU A 171 -34.16 -16.91 24.71
N VAL A 172 -34.59 -15.80 24.09
CA VAL A 172 -35.95 -15.53 23.58
C VAL A 172 -35.79 -14.41 22.53
N GLY A 173 -36.31 -14.44 21.31
CA GLY A 173 -37.19 -15.36 20.60
C GLY A 173 -37.17 -15.00 19.11
N THR A 174 -37.78 -15.87 18.33
CA THR A 174 -37.84 -15.88 16.87
C THR A 174 -38.43 -14.60 16.27
N ASP A 175 -37.92 -14.17 15.11
CA ASP A 175 -38.69 -14.14 13.85
C ASP A 175 -37.83 -13.61 12.68
N SER A 176 -37.94 -14.29 11.54
CA SER A 176 -37.46 -13.91 10.19
C SER A 176 -38.66 -14.03 9.24
N PRO A 177 -38.57 -13.62 7.96
CA PRO A 177 -37.92 -12.45 7.36
C PRO A 177 -38.89 -11.71 6.40
N THR A 178 -38.69 -10.42 6.10
CA THR A 178 -39.29 -9.81 4.89
C THR A 178 -38.29 -8.95 4.11
N ASP A 179 -37.71 -9.59 3.10
CA ASP A 179 -37.39 -9.12 1.73
C ASP A 179 -36.78 -7.71 1.51
N PRO A 180 -35.51 -7.62 1.04
CA PRO A 180 -34.94 -6.35 0.57
C PRO A 180 -35.28 -6.13 -0.91
N LYS A 181 -36.11 -5.12 -1.19
CA LYS A 181 -36.29 -4.58 -2.54
C LYS A 181 -34.94 -4.09 -3.10
N ARG A 182 -34.54 -4.68 -4.23
CA ARG A 182 -33.50 -4.18 -5.13
C ARG A 182 -33.77 -2.72 -5.49
N LEU A 183 -32.79 -1.85 -5.27
CA LEU A 183 -32.67 -0.57 -5.96
C LEU A 183 -31.54 -0.72 -6.98
N PHE A 184 -31.88 -0.37 -8.22
CA PHE A 184 -30.98 -0.26 -9.37
C PHE A 184 -29.97 0.87 -9.18
#